data_AF-A0A0H3I2N2-F1
#
_entry.id   AF-A0A0H3I2N2-F1
#
_cell.length_a   1.000
_cell.length_b   1.000
_cell.length_c   1.000
_cell.angle_alpha   90.00
_cell.angle_beta   90.00
_cell.angle_gamma   90.00
#
_symmetry.space_group_name_H-M   'P 1'
#
loop_
_entity.id
_entity.type
_entity.pdbx_description
1 polymer ?
#
loop_
_entity_poly.entity_id
_entity_poly.type
_entity_poly.pdbx_seq_one_letter_code
_entity_poly.pdbx_strand_id
1 'polypeptide(L)'
;MKKLKVAYSLPLDPNADYKMAWLHERDKRNFESLNKWLYLGADIKDDGFAKVGLTMDDLVSRSYSSANPNYYLFCAFKCRDNITKTEIKNIELGAVEYLELEFSNEDGTSNRARHAESGHLSECFYNINFTNFFISYHDYLYEKHHRDFLVTEFKNEFGDDEGNFLDCEFNPRFTLQEKNKFIRMLLRW
;
A
#
# COMPACT_ATOMS: atom_id res chain seq x y z
N MET A 1 -5.50 6.56 10.69
CA MET A 1 -6.19 5.52 9.89
C MET A 1 -6.33 4.29 10.77
N LYS A 2 -7.56 3.89 11.14
CA LYS A 2 -7.79 2.71 12.00
C LYS A 2 -8.68 1.73 11.27
N LYS A 3 -8.14 0.56 10.92
CA LYS A 3 -8.92 -0.55 10.38
C LYS A 3 -9.57 -1.30 11.53
N LEU A 4 -10.87 -1.51 11.48
CA LEU A 4 -11.58 -2.32 12.46
C LEU A 4 -11.34 -3.79 12.18
N LYS A 5 -11.16 -4.60 13.24
CA LYS A 5 -11.09 -6.05 13.07
C LYS A 5 -12.47 -6.55 12.63
N VAL A 6 -12.52 -7.25 11.51
CA VAL A 6 -13.71 -7.95 11.02
C VAL A 6 -13.43 -9.45 11.13
N ALA A 7 -14.38 -10.20 11.68
CA ALA A 7 -14.24 -11.65 11.81
C ALA A 7 -14.51 -12.32 10.47
N TYR A 8 -13.72 -13.34 10.13
CA TYR A 8 -13.96 -14.17 8.95
C TYR A 8 -15.20 -15.05 9.20
N SER A 9 -16.25 -14.83 8.42
CA SER A 9 -17.57 -15.45 8.65
C SER A 9 -17.83 -16.73 7.86
N LEU A 10 -16.97 -17.06 6.89
CA LEU A 10 -17.12 -18.27 6.09
C LEU A 10 -16.72 -19.48 6.96
N PRO A 11 -17.57 -20.51 7.09
CA PRO A 11 -17.20 -21.75 7.77
C PRO A 11 -16.30 -22.62 6.88
N LEU A 12 -15.47 -23.45 7.50
CA LEU A 12 -14.73 -24.49 6.78
C LEU A 12 -15.72 -25.57 6.30
N ASP A 13 -15.57 -26.01 5.05
CA ASP A 13 -16.37 -27.13 4.51
C ASP A 13 -16.17 -28.38 5.39
N PRO A 14 -17.23 -29.03 5.89
CA PRO A 14 -17.13 -30.26 6.67
C PRO A 14 -16.37 -31.40 5.98
N ASN A 15 -16.32 -31.40 4.65
CA ASN A 15 -15.59 -32.38 3.82
C ASN A 15 -14.23 -31.85 3.34
N ALA A 16 -13.73 -30.75 3.89
CA ALA A 16 -12.46 -30.16 3.50
C ALA A 16 -11.30 -31.15 3.71
N ASP A 17 -10.49 -31.33 2.66
CA ASP A 17 -9.19 -31.99 2.81
C ASP A 17 -8.18 -31.06 3.53
N TYR A 18 -6.98 -31.59 3.79
CA TYR A 18 -5.92 -30.86 4.47
C TYR A 18 -5.52 -29.56 3.75
N LYS A 19 -5.62 -29.52 2.43
CA LYS A 19 -5.24 -28.36 1.61
C LYS A 19 -6.31 -27.29 1.70
N MET A 20 -7.58 -27.67 1.63
CA MET A 20 -8.72 -26.77 1.80
C MET A 20 -8.75 -26.17 3.20
N ALA A 21 -8.48 -26.96 4.24
CA ALA A 21 -8.34 -26.47 5.61
C ALA A 21 -7.19 -25.47 5.76
N TRP A 22 -6.03 -25.76 5.16
CA TRP A 22 -4.88 -24.85 5.18
C TRP A 22 -5.16 -23.52 4.45
N LEU A 23 -5.80 -23.58 3.28
CA LEU A 23 -6.21 -22.39 2.52
C LEU A 23 -7.21 -21.55 3.31
N HIS A 24 -8.22 -22.19 3.91
CA HIS A 24 -9.20 -21.52 4.76
C HIS A 24 -8.56 -20.74 5.91
N GLU A 25 -7.67 -21.40 6.68
CA GLU A 25 -6.98 -20.75 7.79
C GLU A 25 -6.04 -19.64 7.32
N ARG A 26 -5.38 -19.81 6.17
CA ARG A 26 -4.57 -18.75 5.55
C ARG A 26 -5.42 -17.53 5.18
N ASP A 27 -6.54 -17.76 4.50
CA ASP A 27 -7.41 -16.70 4.01
C ASP A 27 -8.11 -15.97 5.17
N LYS A 28 -8.48 -16.70 6.22
CA LYS A 28 -8.93 -16.14 7.49
C LYS A 28 -7.88 -15.24 8.14
N ARG A 29 -6.63 -15.69 8.29
CA ARG A 29 -5.55 -14.85 8.85
C ARG A 29 -5.31 -13.59 8.02
N ASN A 30 -5.28 -13.74 6.70
CA ASN A 30 -5.14 -12.61 5.78
C ASN A 30 -6.30 -11.63 5.93
N PHE A 31 -7.55 -12.09 5.96
CA PHE A 31 -8.72 -11.24 6.10
C PHE A 31 -8.72 -10.47 7.42
N GLU A 32 -8.51 -11.18 8.53
CA GLU A 32 -8.58 -10.61 9.89
C GLU A 32 -7.33 -9.80 10.27
N SER A 33 -6.23 -9.89 9.53
CA SER A 33 -4.99 -9.17 9.84
C SER A 33 -5.21 -7.66 9.79
N LEU A 34 -4.69 -6.99 10.83
CA LEU A 34 -4.62 -5.53 10.96
C LEU A 34 -3.19 -4.99 10.80
N ASN A 35 -2.24 -5.87 10.52
CA ASN A 35 -0.81 -5.62 10.58
C ASN A 35 -0.15 -5.86 9.23
N LYS A 36 1.08 -5.39 9.08
CA LYS A 36 1.95 -5.61 7.90
C LYS A 36 1.44 -4.88 6.66
N TRP A 37 1.95 -3.67 6.50
CA TRP A 37 1.51 -2.75 5.46
C TRP A 37 2.71 -2.09 4.80
N LEU A 38 2.60 -1.92 3.49
CA LEU A 38 3.33 -0.88 2.78
C LEU A 38 2.38 0.28 2.52
N TYR A 39 2.81 1.51 2.78
CA TYR A 39 1.97 2.68 2.67
C TYR A 39 2.59 3.78 1.84
N LEU A 40 1.70 4.62 1.33
CA LEU A 40 2.03 5.88 0.67
C LEU A 40 1.46 7.00 1.53
N GLY A 41 2.32 7.91 1.96
CA GLY A 41 1.97 9.15 2.64
C GLY A 41 1.99 10.34 1.67
N ALA A 42 1.15 11.32 1.96
CA ALA A 42 1.03 12.57 1.21
C ALA A 42 1.04 13.76 2.17
N ASP A 43 1.19 14.96 1.63
CA ASP A 43 1.05 16.22 2.34
C ASP A 43 -0.18 16.97 1.80
N ILE A 44 -0.94 17.63 2.67
CA ILE A 44 -2.14 18.37 2.27
C ILE A 44 -1.80 19.70 1.59
N LYS A 45 -0.63 20.29 1.90
CA LYS A 45 -0.17 21.59 1.38
C LYS A 45 0.82 21.47 0.24
N ASP A 46 1.55 20.35 0.17
CA ASP A 46 2.53 20.07 -0.88
C ASP A 46 2.05 18.86 -1.70
N ASP A 47 1.46 19.13 -2.86
CA ASP A 47 1.02 18.11 -3.81
C ASP A 47 2.18 17.42 -4.54
N GLY A 48 3.39 17.96 -4.39
CA GLY A 48 4.64 17.39 -4.88
C GLY A 48 5.32 16.47 -3.89
N PHE A 49 4.73 16.21 -2.72
CA PHE A 49 5.32 15.36 -1.68
C PHE A 49 4.72 13.95 -1.67
N ALA A 50 5.60 12.95 -1.60
CA ALA A 50 5.21 11.59 -1.22
C ALA A 50 6.18 10.99 -0.20
N LYS A 51 5.68 10.04 0.58
CA LYS A 51 6.48 9.20 1.47
C LYS A 51 6.12 7.75 1.27
N VAL A 52 7.09 6.92 0.89
CA VAL A 52 6.94 5.46 0.93
C VAL A 52 7.31 4.99 2.33
N GLY A 53 6.59 4.03 2.88
CA GLY A 53 7.00 3.44 4.15
C GLY A 53 6.34 2.11 4.45
N LEU A 54 6.86 1.43 5.47
CA LEU A 54 6.33 0.16 5.96
C LEU A 54 5.94 0.20 7.44
N THR A 55 5.09 -0.75 7.84
CA THR A 55 4.88 -1.08 9.25
C THR A 55 4.59 -2.56 9.43
N MET A 56 5.16 -3.18 10.47
CA MET A 56 4.82 -4.54 10.89
C MET A 56 3.63 -4.57 11.85
N ASP A 57 3.25 -3.40 12.37
CA ASP A 57 2.16 -3.21 13.31
C ASP A 57 0.95 -2.61 12.59
N ASP A 58 0.01 -2.04 13.35
CA ASP A 58 -1.13 -1.32 12.78
C ASP A 58 -0.72 0.01 12.11
N LEU A 59 -1.66 0.55 11.34
CA LEU A 59 -1.52 1.83 10.62
C LEU A 59 -1.74 3.06 11.52
N VAL A 60 -2.24 2.89 12.75
CA VAL A 60 -2.58 4.01 13.63
C VAL A 60 -1.30 4.75 14.01
N SER A 61 -0.28 4.00 14.41
CA SER A 61 1.05 4.52 14.77
C SER A 61 1.76 5.29 13.65
N ARG A 62 1.37 5.06 12.39
CA ARG A 62 1.97 5.69 11.19
C ARG A 62 1.16 6.84 10.62
N SER A 63 -0.04 7.08 11.16
CA SER A 63 -0.96 8.08 10.62
C SER A 63 -0.68 9.52 11.05
N TYR A 64 0.36 9.75 11.83
CA TYR A 64 0.80 11.06 12.29
C TYR A 64 2.33 11.17 12.22
N SER A 65 2.83 12.34 11.79
CA SER A 65 4.24 12.71 11.89
C SER A 65 4.35 13.92 12.82
N SER A 66 5.11 13.79 13.91
CA SER A 66 5.33 14.92 14.83
C SER A 66 6.07 16.08 14.16
N ALA A 67 6.82 15.81 13.09
CA ALA A 67 7.60 16.80 12.35
C ALA A 67 6.82 17.47 11.22
N ASN A 68 5.68 16.91 10.80
CA ASN A 68 4.86 17.49 9.74
C ASN A 68 3.36 17.33 10.04
N PRO A 69 2.67 18.38 10.51
CA PRO A 69 1.25 18.32 10.82
C PRO A 69 0.35 18.22 9.58
N ASN A 70 0.85 18.51 8.37
CA ASN A 70 0.09 18.38 7.13
C ASN A 70 0.21 16.98 6.50
N TYR A 71 1.09 16.13 7.07
CA TYR A 71 1.27 14.76 6.63
C TYR A 71 0.06 13.89 6.95
N TYR A 72 -0.31 13.03 6.02
CA TYR A 72 -1.28 11.97 6.25
C TYR A 72 -0.95 10.73 5.41
N LEU A 73 -1.37 9.55 5.88
CA LEU A 73 -1.33 8.34 5.06
C LEU A 73 -2.38 8.45 3.96
N PHE A 74 -1.96 8.46 2.70
CA PHE A 74 -2.86 8.48 1.55
C PHE A 74 -3.56 7.13 1.38
N CYS A 75 -2.77 6.05 1.27
CA CYS A 75 -3.24 4.68 1.23
C CYS A 75 -2.22 3.71 1.82
N ALA A 76 -2.65 2.48 2.12
CA ALA A 76 -1.77 1.40 2.53
C ALA A 76 -2.17 0.07 1.89
N PHE A 77 -1.22 -0.61 1.24
CA PHE A 77 -1.37 -1.91 0.61
C PHE A 77 -1.17 -3.04 1.63
N LYS A 78 -2.12 -3.97 1.64
CA LYS A 78 -2.16 -5.06 2.61
C LYS A 78 -1.25 -6.21 2.20
N CYS A 79 -0.23 -6.47 3.01
CA CYS A 79 0.63 -7.64 2.79
C CYS A 79 -0.05 -8.92 3.27
N ARG A 80 0.42 -10.07 2.79
CA ARG A 80 0.01 -11.37 3.32
C ARG A 80 0.48 -11.54 4.77
N ASP A 81 -0.32 -12.24 5.57
CA ASP A 81 -0.05 -12.50 6.98
C ASP A 81 1.30 -13.20 7.20
N ASN A 82 1.75 -14.05 6.29
CA ASN A 82 3.01 -14.78 6.46
C ASN A 82 4.26 -14.00 6.03
N ILE A 83 4.13 -12.77 5.52
CA ILE A 83 5.29 -11.97 5.12
C ILE A 83 6.18 -11.69 6.35
N THR A 84 7.48 -11.83 6.17
CA THR A 84 8.48 -11.54 7.18
C THR A 84 8.88 -10.07 7.16
N LYS A 85 9.47 -9.61 8.27
CA LYS A 85 10.02 -8.25 8.38
C LYS A 85 11.14 -7.98 7.37
N THR A 86 11.93 -9.00 7.05
CA THR A 86 13.03 -8.87 6.08
C THR A 86 12.49 -8.74 4.67
N GLU A 87 11.49 -9.54 4.30
CA GLU A 87 10.85 -9.46 2.97
C GLU A 87 10.22 -8.09 2.74
N ILE A 88 9.39 -7.59 3.66
CA ILE A 88 8.74 -6.28 3.49
C ILE A 88 9.75 -5.11 3.41
N LYS A 89 10.86 -5.20 4.16
CA LYS A 89 11.96 -4.22 4.07
C LYS A 89 12.65 -4.25 2.72
N ASN A 90 12.88 -5.44 2.16
CA ASN A 90 13.48 -5.57 0.84
C ASN A 90 12.55 -5.04 -0.25
N ILE A 91 11.24 -5.28 -0.13
CA ILE A 91 10.23 -4.73 -1.05
C ILE A 91 10.19 -3.20 -0.95
N GLU A 92 10.17 -2.63 0.26
CA GLU A 92 10.21 -1.17 0.47
C GLU A 92 11.46 -0.56 -0.16
N LEU A 93 12.63 -1.14 0.10
CA LEU A 93 13.89 -0.67 -0.46
C LEU A 93 13.87 -0.70 -1.99
N GLY A 94 13.46 -1.82 -2.58
CA GLY A 94 13.37 -1.97 -4.03
C GLY A 94 12.37 -1.01 -4.66
N ALA A 95 11.24 -0.75 -4.00
CA ALA A 95 10.24 0.21 -4.47
C ALA A 95 10.79 1.65 -4.43
N VAL A 96 11.47 2.03 -3.34
CA VAL A 96 12.09 3.35 -3.21
C VAL A 96 13.17 3.57 -4.26
N GLU A 97 14.02 2.56 -4.51
CA GLU A 97 15.05 2.61 -5.55
C GLU A 97 14.44 2.72 -6.96
N TYR A 98 13.39 1.97 -7.24
CA TYR A 98 12.65 2.08 -8.51
C TYR A 98 12.05 3.48 -8.70
N LEU A 99 11.37 4.01 -7.69
CA LEU A 99 10.72 5.32 -7.75
C LEU A 99 11.73 6.46 -7.83
N GLU A 100 12.90 6.33 -7.21
CA GLU A 100 13.99 7.28 -7.34
C GLU A 100 14.47 7.41 -8.78
N LEU A 101 14.63 6.28 -9.49
CA LEU A 101 15.04 6.27 -10.89
C LEU A 101 13.94 6.81 -11.80
N GLU A 102 12.69 6.38 -11.59
CA GLU A 102 11.55 6.76 -12.43
C GLU A 102 11.22 8.26 -12.31
N PHE A 103 11.35 8.82 -11.11
CA PHE A 103 11.01 10.21 -10.81
C PHE A 103 12.24 11.06 -10.48
N SER A 104 13.39 10.79 -11.11
CA SER A 104 14.55 11.68 -11.02
C SER A 104 14.26 13.05 -11.65
N ASN A 105 14.95 14.10 -11.19
CA ASN A 105 14.92 15.43 -11.79
C ASN A 105 15.41 15.38 -13.25
N GLU A 106 15.10 16.43 -14.03
CA GLU A 106 15.54 16.56 -15.43
C GLU A 106 17.07 16.50 -15.61
N ASP A 107 17.82 16.91 -14.58
CA ASP A 107 19.27 16.85 -14.54
C ASP A 107 19.83 15.49 -14.08
N GLY A 108 18.95 14.51 -13.85
CA GLY A 108 19.29 13.17 -13.38
C GLY A 108 19.57 13.07 -11.88
N THR A 109 19.34 14.13 -11.11
CA THR A 109 19.49 14.10 -9.66
C THR A 109 18.26 13.52 -8.95
N SER A 110 18.46 12.98 -7.75
CA SER A 110 17.39 12.34 -6.98
C SER A 110 16.38 13.33 -6.42
N ASN A 111 15.09 12.98 -6.50
CA ASN A 111 13.98 13.71 -5.88
C ASN A 111 13.76 13.33 -4.41
N ARG A 112 14.58 12.41 -3.88
CA ARG A 112 14.49 11.97 -2.49
C ARG A 112 15.05 13.03 -1.56
N ALA A 113 14.28 13.31 -0.51
CA ALA A 113 14.69 14.19 0.56
C ALA A 113 15.86 13.59 1.33
N ARG A 114 16.77 14.43 1.80
CA ARG A 114 17.86 14.02 2.70
C ARG A 114 17.47 14.26 4.14
N HIS A 115 17.81 13.32 5.03
CA HIS A 115 17.68 13.55 6.46
C HIS A 115 18.59 14.70 6.90
N ALA A 116 18.03 15.72 7.55
CA ALA A 116 18.74 16.95 7.90
C ALA A 116 20.03 16.72 8.72
N GLU A 117 20.02 15.75 9.64
CA GLU A 117 21.16 15.48 10.52
C GLU A 117 22.25 14.64 9.83
N SER A 118 21.86 13.68 8.99
CA SER A 118 22.79 12.66 8.48
C SER A 118 23.16 12.83 7.00
N GLY A 119 22.39 13.61 6.24
CA GLY A 119 22.54 13.77 4.78
C GLY A 119 22.14 12.55 3.94
N HIS A 120 21.82 11.42 4.56
CA HIS A 120 21.37 10.21 3.85
C HIS A 120 20.00 10.43 3.20
N LEU A 121 19.79 9.76 2.06
CA LEU A 121 18.51 9.77 1.38
C LEU A 121 17.44 9.08 2.24
N SER A 122 16.32 9.76 2.40
CA SER A 122 15.15 9.30 3.13
C SER A 122 14.16 8.61 2.18
N GLU A 123 13.09 8.09 2.74
CA GLU A 123 11.93 7.52 2.09
C GLU A 123 10.91 8.56 1.58
N CYS A 124 11.22 9.85 1.75
CA CYS A 124 10.40 10.98 1.30
C CYS A 124 10.88 11.51 -0.06
N PHE A 125 9.95 11.94 -0.90
CA PHE A 125 10.15 12.50 -2.22
C PHE A 125 9.49 13.89 -2.30
N TYR A 126 10.09 14.79 -3.07
CA TYR A 126 9.55 16.12 -3.38
C TYR A 126 9.53 16.36 -4.90
N ASN A 127 8.81 17.38 -5.36
CA ASN A 127 8.76 17.78 -6.77
C ASN A 127 8.28 16.68 -7.72
N ILE A 128 7.39 15.80 -7.25
CA ILE A 128 6.82 14.72 -8.07
C ILE A 128 5.37 15.04 -8.48
N ASN A 129 4.89 14.42 -9.55
CA ASN A 129 3.44 14.31 -9.75
C ASN A 129 2.92 13.18 -8.86
N PHE A 130 2.26 13.51 -7.75
CA PHE A 130 1.80 12.51 -6.77
C PHE A 130 0.91 11.41 -7.39
N THR A 131 0.08 11.77 -8.36
CA THR A 131 -0.84 10.82 -8.99
C THR A 131 -0.07 9.78 -9.80
N ASN A 132 0.88 10.22 -10.63
CA ASN A 132 1.74 9.30 -11.38
C ASN A 132 2.60 8.46 -10.43
N PHE A 133 3.13 9.07 -9.37
CA PHE A 133 3.92 8.36 -8.35
C PHE A 133 3.12 7.26 -7.66
N PHE A 134 1.86 7.54 -7.30
CA PHE A 134 0.94 6.56 -6.73
C PHE A 134 0.71 5.37 -7.67
N ILE A 135 0.45 5.63 -8.95
CA ILE A 135 0.27 4.58 -9.96
C ILE A 135 1.56 3.77 -10.11
N SER A 136 2.70 4.42 -10.38
CA SER A 136 3.99 3.73 -10.55
C SER A 136 4.38 2.90 -9.33
N TYR A 137 4.09 3.39 -8.12
CA TYR A 137 4.36 2.63 -6.90
C TYR A 137 3.51 1.36 -6.82
N HIS A 138 2.20 1.46 -7.08
CA HIS A 138 1.33 0.28 -7.13
C HIS A 138 1.77 -0.69 -8.23
N ASP A 139 2.03 -0.17 -9.44
CA ASP A 139 2.42 -0.95 -10.60
C ASP A 139 3.67 -1.78 -10.31
N TYR A 140 4.69 -1.17 -9.70
CA TYR A 140 5.88 -1.86 -9.23
C TYR A 140 5.55 -3.00 -8.25
N LEU A 141 4.76 -2.71 -7.21
CA LEU A 141 4.37 -3.71 -6.22
C LEU A 141 3.57 -4.85 -6.86
N TYR A 142 2.67 -4.54 -7.79
CA TYR A 142 1.84 -5.53 -8.46
C TYR A 142 2.70 -6.43 -9.35
N GLU A 143 3.51 -5.84 -10.23
CA GLU A 143 4.29 -6.58 -11.23
C GLU A 143 5.39 -7.44 -10.60
N LYS A 144 6.08 -6.92 -9.57
CA LYS A 144 7.21 -7.61 -8.96
C LYS A 144 6.81 -8.45 -7.74
N HIS A 145 5.76 -8.05 -7.03
CA HIS A 145 5.49 -8.53 -5.68
C HIS A 145 4.01 -8.89 -5.41
N HIS A 146 3.09 -8.98 -6.38
CA HIS A 146 1.67 -9.30 -6.10
C HIS A 146 1.46 -10.56 -5.23
N ARG A 147 2.41 -11.52 -5.26
CA ARG A 147 2.37 -12.74 -4.42
C ARG A 147 2.61 -12.47 -2.93
N ASP A 148 3.13 -11.31 -2.58
CA ASP A 148 3.40 -10.87 -1.20
C ASP A 148 2.25 -10.02 -0.64
N PHE A 149 1.28 -9.66 -1.49
CA PHE A 149 0.10 -8.86 -1.15
C PHE A 149 -1.20 -9.65 -1.29
N LEU A 150 -2.28 -9.04 -0.80
CA LEU A 150 -3.64 -9.45 -1.15
C LEU A 150 -4.06 -8.77 -2.45
N VAL A 151 -4.68 -9.52 -3.34
CA VAL A 151 -5.23 -9.03 -4.61
C VAL A 151 -6.74 -9.14 -4.52
N THR A 152 -7.43 -8.06 -4.88
CA THR A 152 -8.88 -7.93 -4.81
C THR A 152 -9.44 -7.62 -6.20
N GLU A 153 -10.52 -8.31 -6.57
CA GLU A 153 -11.32 -7.98 -7.76
C GLU A 153 -12.13 -6.71 -7.51
N PHE A 154 -12.23 -5.85 -8.52
CA PHE A 154 -13.05 -4.65 -8.47
C PHE A 154 -14.21 -4.80 -9.44
N LYS A 155 -15.43 -4.79 -8.89
CA LYS A 155 -16.67 -4.93 -9.67
C LYS A 155 -17.38 -3.60 -9.79
N ASN A 156 -17.97 -3.35 -10.95
CA ASN A 156 -18.80 -2.17 -11.17
C ASN A 156 -20.15 -2.28 -10.42
N GLU A 157 -20.98 -1.25 -10.54
CA GLU A 157 -22.31 -1.20 -9.91
C GLU A 157 -23.29 -2.27 -10.44
N PHE A 158 -22.99 -2.86 -11.60
CA PHE A 158 -23.76 -3.94 -12.23
C PHE A 158 -23.22 -5.34 -11.87
N GLY A 159 -22.10 -5.41 -11.14
CA GLY A 159 -21.44 -6.66 -10.76
C GLY A 159 -20.47 -7.21 -11.80
N ASP A 160 -20.21 -6.48 -12.89
CA ASP A 160 -19.20 -6.86 -13.88
C ASP A 160 -17.80 -6.59 -13.34
N ASP A 161 -16.86 -7.49 -13.65
CA ASP A 161 -15.45 -7.34 -13.31
C ASP A 161 -14.82 -6.21 -14.15
N GLU A 162 -14.27 -5.19 -13.48
CA GLU A 162 -13.47 -4.12 -14.11
C GLU A 162 -11.95 -4.40 -14.03
N GLY A 163 -11.54 -5.49 -13.36
CA GLY A 163 -10.15 -5.88 -13.17
C GLY A 163 -9.79 -6.06 -11.69
N ASN A 164 -8.50 -6.24 -11.41
CA ASN A 164 -8.00 -6.47 -10.05
C ASN A 164 -6.91 -5.46 -9.65
N PHE A 165 -6.65 -5.36 -8.35
CA PHE A 165 -5.63 -4.48 -7.78
C PHE A 165 -5.13 -5.04 -6.45
N LEU A 166 -4.00 -4.55 -5.96
CA LEU A 166 -3.55 -4.84 -4.59
C LEU A 166 -4.52 -4.23 -3.57
N ASP A 167 -5.06 -5.06 -2.68
CA ASP A 167 -5.97 -4.62 -1.62
C ASP A 167 -5.32 -3.48 -0.82
N CYS A 168 -6.03 -2.36 -0.70
CA CYS A 168 -5.51 -1.20 0.00
C CYS A 168 -6.57 -0.49 0.84
N GLU A 169 -6.09 0.09 1.94
CA GLU A 169 -6.86 0.95 2.83
C GLU A 169 -6.53 2.40 2.52
N PHE A 170 -7.49 3.13 1.94
CA PHE A 170 -7.37 4.57 1.73
C PHE A 170 -7.69 5.36 3.00
N ASN A 171 -7.13 6.57 3.09
CA ASN A 171 -7.42 7.47 4.20
C ASN A 171 -8.94 7.66 4.39
N PRO A 172 -9.45 7.63 5.63
CA PRO A 172 -10.87 7.85 5.93
C PRO A 172 -11.44 9.19 5.46
N ARG A 173 -10.58 10.18 5.20
CA ARG A 173 -11.00 11.49 4.68
C ARG A 173 -11.62 11.42 3.28
N PHE A 174 -11.27 10.40 2.49
CA PHE A 174 -11.78 10.24 1.14
C PHE A 174 -13.17 9.60 1.15
N THR A 175 -14.06 10.15 0.34
CA THR A 175 -15.38 9.57 0.04
C THR A 175 -15.24 8.26 -0.71
N LEU A 176 -16.29 7.44 -0.72
CA LEU A 176 -16.31 6.19 -1.50
C LEU A 176 -16.07 6.45 -3.01
N GLN A 177 -16.61 7.54 -3.55
CA GLN A 177 -16.44 7.91 -4.95
C GLN A 177 -14.97 8.24 -5.28
N GLU A 178 -14.29 9.00 -4.41
CA GLU A 178 -12.86 9.28 -4.56
C GLU A 178 -12.02 8.01 -4.47
N LYS A 179 -12.30 7.14 -3.49
CA LYS A 179 -11.63 5.83 -3.36
C LYS A 179 -11.79 4.98 -4.61
N ASN A 180 -13.02 4.87 -5.14
CA ASN A 180 -13.29 4.14 -6.38
C ASN A 180 -12.56 4.75 -7.57
N LYS A 181 -12.45 6.08 -7.64
CA LYS A 181 -11.65 6.76 -8.68
C LYS A 181 -10.18 6.35 -8.56
N PHE A 182 -9.60 6.37 -7.38
CA PHE A 182 -8.21 5.94 -7.18
C PHE A 182 -8.02 4.46 -7.53
N ILE A 183 -8.94 3.58 -7.13
CA ILE A 183 -8.86 2.14 -7.46
C ILE A 183 -8.86 1.93 -8.97
N ARG A 184 -9.73 2.63 -9.71
CA ARG A 184 -9.79 2.54 -11.19
C ARG A 184 -8.49 2.92 -11.89
N MET A 185 -7.65 3.74 -11.24
CA MET A 185 -6.33 4.10 -11.76
C MET A 185 -5.30 2.97 -11.58
N LEU A 186 -5.60 1.99 -10.73
CA LEU A 186 -4.73 0.87 -10.38
C LEU A 186 -5.13 -0.46 -11.01
N LEU A 187 -6.25 -0.52 -11.73
CA LEU A 187 -6.80 -1.79 -12.21
C LEU A 187 -5.87 -2.46 -13.23
N ARG A 188 -5.73 -3.77 -13.07
CA ARG A 188 -5.00 -4.68 -13.96
C ARG A 188 -5.94 -5.77 -14.47
N TRP A 189 -5.60 -6.33 -15.64
CA TRP A 189 -6.31 -7.40 -16.33
C TRP A 189 -5.39 -8.61 -16.53
#